data_AF-A0A7X6ZH30-F1
#
_entry.id   AF-A0A7X6ZH30-F1
#
_cell.length_a   1.000
_cell.length_b   1.000
_cell.length_c   1.000
_cell.angle_alpha   90.00
_cell.angle_beta   90.00
_cell.angle_gamma   90.00
#
_symmetry.space_group_name_H-M   'P 1'
#
loop_
_entity.id
_entity.type
_entity.pdbx_description
1 polymer ?
#
loop_
_entity_poly.entity_id
_entity_poly.type
_entity_poly.pdbx_seq_one_letter_code
_entity_poly.pdbx_strand_id
1 'polypeptide(L)'
;MQSKNKKENIGITALYCRLSRDDGTEGDSNSVGNQKRLLQKYAKENGLDNTRYYVDDGYTGTNFNRPGFQKLLEDIEMDYVTAIIVKDMSRLGRDYLQVGYYTDSYFPDRNIRFIAVNDCVDSNDGENELPPFRNVMNEMYARDICRKVRSSHRLRGNAGEPLSQPPYGYLKSPENPKKWIIDPEAAQIVRRIYKMALEGKGNETIARILQESQVLIPQAYWQSKNLGRGGKKTQPNPYKWCKTTVAKILGQQEYCGDVINFKTYSKSFKNKTRLDNSPENWAVFKNVHEPIIDRDTFGRVQKLIGNTKRRAPKKENAEKNMFSDLLYCADCGSKLWFHVNTANKAIHFFSCSNYKGIRGTCPTTHYIRADAIEKVVMLELRRLTHFLACDEESFAEILARKANKDILAEQKRAEAELQKAVARNETVAKLYEKLYEDNVSGKVTDEWFMQLSHKYDVERMELKAKIAELRETLSNIGSMRLSKDQFVCAVRKFMEMKRLTAPLLRELIDHIDVYETEGTGKDRTHRIVIHYRFVGYIKIPDSVFSRNYKTDTRQGVAVEYISA
;
A
#
# COMPACT_ATOMS: atom_id res chain seq x y z
N MET A 1 41.44 46.01 22.66
CA MET A 1 40.69 46.71 21.59
C MET A 1 41.45 46.55 20.28
N GLN A 2 41.08 45.54 19.48
CA GLN A 2 41.50 45.47 18.08
C GLN A 2 40.24 45.65 17.24
N SER A 3 40.16 46.80 16.58
CA SER A 3 39.13 47.10 15.58
C SER A 3 39.28 46.11 14.43
N LYS A 4 38.39 45.12 14.35
CA LYS A 4 38.24 44.30 13.14
C LYS A 4 37.56 45.19 12.10
N ASN A 5 38.32 45.63 11.11
CA ASN A 5 37.83 46.26 9.89
C ASN A 5 36.69 45.39 9.31
N LYS A 6 35.45 45.85 9.46
CA LYS A 6 34.29 45.36 8.72
C LYS A 6 34.55 45.73 7.26
N LYS A 7 34.99 44.77 6.44
CA LYS A 7 34.86 44.91 4.99
C LYS A 7 33.37 45.08 4.73
N GLU A 8 32.95 46.27 4.31
CA GLU A 8 31.62 46.49 3.76
C GLU A 8 31.55 45.66 2.47
N ASN A 9 30.99 44.46 2.58
CA ASN A 9 30.62 43.68 1.40
C ASN A 9 29.41 44.41 0.79
N ILE A 10 29.69 45.24 -0.22
CA ILE A 10 28.71 45.97 -1.03
C ILE A 10 27.98 44.95 -1.94
N GLY A 11 27.18 44.07 -1.33
CA GLY A 11 26.36 43.08 -2.03
C GLY A 11 24.88 43.32 -1.78
N ILE A 12 24.07 42.67 -2.59
CA ILE A 12 22.61 42.76 -2.54
C ILE A 12 22.10 42.05 -1.27
N THR A 13 21.26 42.75 -0.53
CA THR A 13 20.47 42.16 0.56
C THR A 13 19.18 41.58 -0.03
N ALA A 14 19.10 40.26 -0.14
CA ALA A 14 17.93 39.58 -0.69
C ALA A 14 16.79 39.49 0.33
N LEU A 15 15.65 40.09 0.01
CA LEU A 15 14.42 39.99 0.79
C LEU A 15 13.49 38.97 0.14
N TYR A 16 13.40 37.77 0.73
CA TYR A 16 12.59 36.68 0.18
C TYR A 16 11.22 36.60 0.85
N CYS A 17 10.17 36.77 0.04
CA CYS A 17 8.77 36.74 0.45
C CYS A 17 8.04 35.58 -0.24
N ARG A 18 7.22 34.84 0.52
CA ARG A 18 6.43 33.74 -0.02
C ARG A 18 5.02 33.73 0.53
N LEU A 19 4.04 33.58 -0.36
CA LEU A 19 2.65 33.32 0.00
C LEU A 19 2.27 31.91 -0.47
N SER A 20 1.82 31.07 0.45
CA SER A 20 1.42 29.70 0.09
C SER A 20 -0.04 29.69 -0.36
N ARG A 21 -0.34 28.81 -1.32
CA ARG A 21 -1.70 28.63 -1.86
C ARG A 21 -2.72 28.15 -0.82
N ASP A 22 -2.24 27.56 0.29
CA ASP A 22 -3.06 27.08 1.41
C ASP A 22 -3.38 28.19 2.44
N ASP A 23 -2.61 29.28 2.48
CA ASP A 23 -2.78 30.37 3.47
C ASP A 23 -3.76 31.46 2.99
N GLY A 24 -4.43 31.26 1.85
CA GLY A 24 -5.21 32.27 1.12
C GLY A 24 -6.49 32.78 1.79
N THR A 25 -6.70 32.57 3.09
CA THR A 25 -7.90 33.05 3.80
C THR A 25 -7.67 33.53 5.24
N GLU A 26 -6.42 33.58 5.73
CA GLU A 26 -6.13 34.04 7.10
C GLU A 26 -5.31 35.33 7.14
N GLY A 27 -6.04 36.46 7.21
CA GLY A 27 -5.62 37.72 7.81
C GLY A 27 -4.73 38.63 6.96
N ASP A 28 -5.00 39.94 7.04
CA ASP A 28 -4.19 41.02 6.43
C ASP A 28 -2.68 40.91 6.75
N SER A 29 -2.31 40.24 7.86
CA SER A 29 -0.95 40.03 8.36
C SER A 29 -0.06 39.08 7.55
N ASN A 30 -0.64 38.26 6.66
CA ASN A 30 0.11 37.33 5.80
C ASN A 30 0.31 37.83 4.36
N SER A 31 -0.26 38.98 4.00
CA SER A 31 -0.09 39.59 2.69
C SER A 31 1.40 39.81 2.37
N VAL A 32 1.78 39.58 1.11
CA VAL A 32 3.14 39.84 0.60
C VAL A 32 3.55 41.30 0.87
N GLY A 33 2.61 42.24 0.85
CA GLY A 33 2.84 43.65 1.19
C GLY A 33 3.32 43.86 2.63
N ASN A 34 2.70 43.18 3.61
CA ASN A 34 3.16 43.25 5.00
C ASN A 34 4.50 42.55 5.22
N GLN A 35 4.78 41.45 4.52
CA GLN A 35 6.09 40.79 4.54
C GLN A 35 7.18 41.73 4.02
N LYS A 36 6.96 42.38 2.87
CA LYS A 36 7.91 43.36 2.31
C LYS A 36 8.20 44.50 3.27
N ARG A 37 7.16 45.09 3.89
CA ARG A 37 7.32 46.20 4.83
C ARG A 37 8.11 45.80 6.08
N LEU A 38 7.87 44.61 6.63
CA LEU A 38 8.59 44.08 7.78
C LEU A 38 10.07 43.86 7.45
N LEU A 39 10.35 43.19 6.33
CA LEU A 39 11.72 42.87 5.90
C LEU A 39 12.52 44.12 5.55
N GLN A 40 11.89 45.08 4.88
CA GLN A 40 12.52 46.36 4.53
C GLN A 40 12.82 47.20 5.77
N LYS A 41 11.91 47.23 6.76
CA LYS A 41 12.14 47.90 8.04
C LYS A 41 13.32 47.27 8.77
N TYR A 42 13.36 45.94 8.85
CA TYR A 42 14.43 45.20 9.50
C TYR A 42 15.79 45.40 8.81
N ALA A 43 15.84 45.39 7.48
CA ALA A 43 17.07 45.65 6.72
C ALA A 43 17.63 47.06 7.01
N LYS A 44 16.75 48.08 7.02
CA LYS A 44 17.11 49.47 7.31
C LYS A 44 17.60 49.66 8.75
N GLU A 45 16.97 49.01 9.73
CA GLU A 45 17.38 49.08 11.14
C GLU A 45 18.73 48.41 11.41
N ASN A 46 19.10 47.40 10.62
CA ASN A 46 20.35 46.65 10.77
C ASN A 46 21.48 47.11 9.83
N GLY A 47 21.31 48.22 9.12
CA GLY A 47 22.32 48.76 8.19
C GLY A 47 22.63 47.81 7.01
N LEU A 48 21.65 47.02 6.58
CA LEU A 48 21.75 46.16 5.41
C LEU A 48 21.17 46.89 4.20
N ASP A 49 22.05 47.59 3.48
CA ASP A 49 21.70 48.39 2.32
C ASP A 49 21.59 47.53 1.04
N ASN A 50 21.13 48.14 -0.06
CA ASN A 50 20.96 47.49 -1.38
C ASN A 50 19.97 46.29 -1.38
N THR A 51 18.74 46.53 -0.94
CA THR A 51 17.71 45.48 -0.83
C THR A 51 17.05 45.12 -2.17
N ARG A 52 16.97 43.83 -2.52
CA ARG A 52 16.24 43.32 -3.69
C ARG A 52 15.17 42.31 -3.28
N TYR A 53 13.99 42.40 -3.89
CA TYR A 53 12.86 41.54 -3.54
C TYR A 53 12.78 40.30 -4.43
N TYR A 54 12.63 39.15 -3.79
CA TYR A 54 12.33 37.87 -4.43
C TYR A 54 10.99 37.38 -3.92
N VAL A 55 10.02 37.20 -4.82
CA VAL A 55 8.64 36.93 -4.43
C VAL A 55 8.14 35.66 -5.12
N ASP A 56 7.66 34.72 -4.32
CA ASP A 56 6.95 33.52 -4.78
C ASP A 56 5.51 33.54 -4.29
N ASP A 57 4.56 33.81 -5.19
CA ASP A 57 3.13 33.81 -4.89
C ASP A 57 2.46 32.51 -5.36
N GLY A 58 1.69 31.87 -4.49
CA GLY A 58 0.96 30.64 -4.78
C GLY A 58 1.80 29.35 -4.78
N TYR A 59 3.05 29.39 -4.29
CA TYR A 59 3.95 28.23 -4.26
C TYR A 59 3.93 27.50 -2.91
N THR A 60 3.95 26.17 -2.96
CA THR A 60 3.94 25.30 -1.77
C THR A 60 5.31 25.28 -1.09
N GLY A 61 5.32 25.20 0.25
CA GLY A 61 6.54 25.18 1.06
C GLY A 61 7.35 23.88 0.94
N THR A 62 6.81 22.85 0.29
CA THR A 62 7.41 21.50 0.20
C THR A 62 8.27 21.29 -1.06
N ASN A 63 8.23 22.20 -2.03
CA ASN A 63 9.03 22.11 -3.25
C ASN A 63 9.93 23.35 -3.36
N PHE A 64 11.22 23.16 -3.67
CA PHE A 64 12.22 24.24 -3.83
C PHE A 64 12.40 24.69 -5.29
N ASN A 65 11.76 24.01 -6.25
CA ASN A 65 11.74 24.42 -7.65
C ASN A 65 10.72 25.57 -7.85
N ARG A 66 11.08 26.77 -7.40
CA ARG A 66 10.23 27.98 -7.43
C ARG A 66 10.95 29.11 -8.18
N PRO A 67 10.26 29.91 -8.99
CA PRO A 67 10.90 30.89 -9.87
C PRO A 67 11.58 32.04 -9.11
N GLY A 68 11.03 32.51 -8.00
CA GLY A 68 11.63 33.55 -7.17
C GLY A 68 12.83 33.05 -6.37
N PHE A 69 12.74 31.82 -5.85
CA PHE A 69 13.86 31.15 -5.17
C PHE A 69 14.99 30.75 -6.12
N GLN A 70 14.68 30.32 -7.36
CA GLN A 70 15.70 30.01 -8.37
C GLN A 70 16.47 31.25 -8.80
N LYS A 71 15.79 32.38 -9.02
CA LYS A 71 16.47 33.65 -9.29
C LYS A 71 17.37 34.09 -8.13
N LEU A 72 16.95 33.83 -6.89
CA LEU A 72 17.78 34.07 -5.72
C LEU A 72 19.04 33.20 -5.74
N LEU A 73 18.91 31.91 -6.06
CA LEU A 73 20.06 31.00 -6.20
C LEU A 73 20.98 31.39 -7.35
N GLU A 74 20.45 31.81 -8.49
CA GLU A 74 21.23 32.32 -9.63
C GLU A 74 22.03 33.58 -9.24
N ASP A 75 21.39 34.54 -8.56
CA ASP A 75 22.06 35.76 -8.07
C ASP A 75 23.10 35.45 -6.97
N ILE A 76 22.92 34.37 -6.21
CA ILE A 76 23.88 33.82 -5.25
C ILE A 76 25.08 33.18 -5.96
N GLU A 77 24.83 32.41 -7.02
CA GLU A 77 25.90 31.79 -7.82
C GLU A 77 26.76 32.82 -8.57
N MET A 78 26.19 33.98 -8.87
CA MET A 78 26.90 35.13 -9.43
C MET A 78 27.61 35.99 -8.35
N ASP A 79 27.63 35.56 -7.08
CA ASP A 79 28.22 36.24 -5.92
C ASP A 79 27.67 37.67 -5.67
N TYR A 80 26.45 37.97 -6.15
CA TYR A 80 25.83 39.28 -5.97
C TYR A 80 25.11 39.44 -4.63
N VAL A 81 24.77 38.34 -3.95
CA VAL A 81 23.98 38.35 -2.71
C VAL A 81 24.87 38.08 -1.50
N THR A 82 24.78 38.95 -0.49
CA THR A 82 25.60 38.85 0.74
C THR A 82 24.76 38.52 1.97
N ALA A 83 23.46 38.83 1.94
CA ALA A 83 22.54 38.53 3.02
C ALA A 83 21.17 38.13 2.47
N ILE A 84 20.52 37.16 3.13
CA ILE A 84 19.16 36.72 2.83
C ILE A 84 18.30 36.95 4.07
N ILE A 85 17.21 37.68 3.93
CA ILE A 85 16.26 37.97 5.02
C ILE A 85 14.89 37.38 4.67
N VAL A 86 14.37 36.57 5.58
CA VAL A 86 13.03 35.99 5.53
C VAL A 86 12.23 36.34 6.79
N LYS A 87 10.89 36.35 6.67
CA LYS A 87 10.01 36.62 7.83
C LYS A 87 10.14 35.54 8.89
N ASP A 88 10.09 34.29 8.47
CA ASP A 88 10.12 33.08 9.29
C ASP A 88 10.66 31.91 8.46
N MET A 89 11.24 30.89 9.10
CA MET A 89 11.85 29.70 8.48
C MET A 89 10.88 28.98 7.54
N SER A 90 9.58 29.05 7.85
CA SER A 90 8.54 28.46 7.00
C SER A 90 8.48 29.10 5.60
N ARG A 91 8.99 30.32 5.42
CA ARG A 91 9.05 31.00 4.11
C ARG A 91 10.08 30.33 3.21
N LEU A 92 11.24 29.97 3.73
CA LEU A 92 12.29 29.26 3.01
C LEU A 92 11.75 27.88 2.54
N GLY A 93 11.26 27.07 3.48
CA GLY A 93 10.65 25.78 3.15
C GLY A 93 10.04 25.06 4.35
N ARG A 94 9.32 23.98 4.07
CA ARG A 94 8.72 23.07 5.06
C ARG A 94 9.38 21.68 5.05
N ASP A 95 10.25 21.40 4.08
CA ASP A 95 11.02 20.16 4.03
C ASP A 95 12.33 20.33 4.79
N TYR A 96 12.43 19.64 5.92
CA TYR A 96 13.50 19.76 6.91
C TYR A 96 14.90 19.50 6.33
N LEU A 97 15.04 18.49 5.46
CA LEU A 97 16.34 18.10 4.91
C LEU A 97 16.90 19.17 3.96
N GLN A 98 16.03 19.70 3.11
CA GLN A 98 16.39 20.73 2.14
C GLN A 98 16.60 22.09 2.82
N VAL A 99 15.74 22.47 3.77
CA VAL A 99 15.93 23.70 4.57
C VAL A 99 17.27 23.66 5.30
N GLY A 100 17.56 22.56 6.01
CA GLY A 100 18.83 22.40 6.73
C GLY A 100 20.03 22.41 5.80
N TYR A 101 19.96 21.77 4.63
CA TYR A 101 21.03 21.84 3.63
C TYR A 101 21.34 23.29 3.20
N TYR A 102 20.30 24.10 2.96
CA TYR A 102 20.49 25.49 2.55
C TYR A 102 21.03 26.36 3.69
N THR A 103 20.47 26.25 4.90
CA THR A 103 20.86 27.10 6.03
C THR A 103 22.17 26.72 6.67
N ASP A 104 22.50 25.43 6.72
CA ASP A 104 23.61 24.92 7.54
C ASP A 104 24.85 24.58 6.69
N SER A 105 24.70 24.38 5.38
CA SER A 105 25.82 24.06 4.47
C SER A 105 25.93 25.08 3.34
N TYR A 106 24.90 25.22 2.50
CA TYR A 106 25.00 25.99 1.25
C TYR A 106 25.22 27.51 1.45
N PHE A 107 24.45 28.17 2.33
CA PHE A 107 24.65 29.61 2.60
C PHE A 107 25.96 29.90 3.35
N PRO A 108 26.34 29.14 4.40
CA PRO A 108 27.63 29.32 5.06
C PRO A 108 28.84 29.10 4.14
N ASP A 109 28.83 28.06 3.29
CA ASP A 109 29.92 27.77 2.33
C ASP A 109 30.15 28.92 1.33
N ARG A 110 29.12 29.72 1.07
CA ARG A 110 29.12 30.88 0.17
C ARG A 110 29.29 32.22 0.91
N ASN A 111 29.56 32.20 2.23
CA ASN A 111 29.64 33.39 3.10
C ASN A 111 28.38 34.27 3.07
N ILE A 112 27.20 33.67 2.92
CA ILE A 112 25.92 34.39 2.90
C ILE A 112 25.31 34.38 4.30
N ARG A 113 25.00 35.58 4.81
CA ARG A 113 24.31 35.73 6.10
C ARG A 113 22.82 35.48 5.92
N PHE A 114 22.29 34.45 6.58
CA PHE A 114 20.85 34.17 6.58
C PHE A 114 20.19 34.67 7.86
N ILE A 115 19.05 35.36 7.73
CA ILE A 115 18.31 35.97 8.83
C ILE A 115 16.82 35.62 8.73
N ALA A 116 16.26 35.04 9.79
CA ALA A 116 14.81 34.87 9.96
C ALA A 116 14.30 35.75 11.10
N VAL A 117 13.53 36.78 10.76
CA VAL A 117 13.16 37.88 11.67
C VAL A 117 12.32 37.41 12.86
N ASN A 118 11.29 36.59 12.63
CA ASN A 118 10.38 36.14 13.69
C ASN A 118 10.93 34.97 14.50
N ASP A 119 11.82 34.18 13.92
CA ASP A 119 12.41 33.02 14.61
C ASP A 119 13.67 33.41 15.41
N CYS A 120 14.08 34.68 15.32
CA CYS A 120 15.31 35.24 15.89
C CYS A 120 16.55 34.42 15.50
N VAL A 121 16.59 33.97 14.25
CA VAL A 121 17.72 33.19 13.71
C VAL A 121 18.58 34.14 12.89
N ASP A 122 19.84 34.28 13.27
CA ASP A 122 20.88 34.94 12.49
C ASP A 122 22.07 33.98 12.38
N SER A 123 22.44 33.61 11.15
CA SER A 123 23.56 32.69 10.92
C SER A 123 24.92 33.28 11.32
N ASN A 124 25.00 34.57 11.62
CA ASN A 124 26.23 35.22 12.08
C ASN A 124 26.36 35.24 13.62
N ASP A 125 25.27 34.99 14.35
CA ASP A 125 25.30 34.74 15.79
C ASP A 125 25.56 33.24 16.00
N GLY A 126 26.80 32.89 16.34
CA GLY A 126 27.29 31.51 16.47
C GLY A 126 26.67 30.64 17.57
N GLU A 127 25.44 30.94 18.02
CA GLU A 127 24.71 30.19 19.07
C GLU A 127 23.27 29.79 18.63
N ASN A 128 23.14 29.10 17.49
CA ASN A 128 21.87 28.48 17.09
C ASN A 128 21.82 26.96 17.38
N GLU A 129 22.12 26.55 18.63
CA GLU A 129 21.96 25.16 19.10
C GLU A 129 20.50 24.79 19.48
N LEU A 130 19.59 25.75 19.45
CA LEU A 130 18.18 25.60 19.89
C LEU A 130 17.19 24.96 18.88
N PRO A 131 17.42 24.87 17.56
CA PRO A 131 16.45 24.27 16.64
C PRO A 131 16.07 22.81 16.94
N PRO A 132 17.02 21.91 17.29
CA PRO A 132 16.68 20.53 17.68
C PRO A 132 15.79 20.48 18.94
N PHE A 133 16.06 21.31 19.93
CA PHE A 133 15.25 21.39 21.16
C PHE A 133 13.84 21.93 20.88
N ARG A 134 13.71 22.97 20.06
CA ARG A 134 12.40 23.48 19.61
C ARG A 134 11.60 22.41 18.88
N ASN A 135 12.24 21.58 18.06
CA ASN A 135 11.59 20.48 17.37
C ASN A 135 11.11 19.36 18.32
N VAL A 136 11.93 18.99 19.31
CA VAL A 136 11.53 18.02 20.35
C VAL A 136 10.33 18.56 21.14
N MET A 137 10.38 19.83 21.54
CA MET A 137 9.27 20.48 22.24
C MET A 137 8.00 20.48 21.39
N ASN A 138 8.09 20.83 20.10
CA ASN A 138 6.96 20.77 19.17
C ASN A 138 6.38 19.36 19.02
N GLU A 139 7.23 18.32 18.97
CA GLU A 139 6.76 16.94 18.92
C GLU A 139 6.08 16.53 20.24
N MET A 140 6.61 16.93 21.39
CA MET A 140 5.99 16.71 22.69
C MET A 140 4.63 17.39 22.78
N TYR A 141 4.51 18.64 22.35
CA TYR A 141 3.24 19.36 22.25
C TYR A 141 2.25 18.65 21.34
N ALA A 142 2.68 18.24 20.14
CA ALA A 142 1.81 17.50 19.22
C ALA A 142 1.33 16.17 19.82
N ARG A 143 2.21 15.45 20.52
CA ARG A 143 1.89 14.18 21.20
C ARG A 143 0.89 14.39 22.33
N ASP A 144 1.07 15.42 23.15
CA ASP A 144 0.18 15.73 24.26
C ASP A 144 -1.20 16.22 23.80
N ILE A 145 -1.26 17.07 22.75
CA ILE A 145 -2.52 17.45 22.12
C ILE A 145 -3.23 16.20 21.59
N CYS A 146 -2.51 15.32 20.86
CA CYS A 146 -3.08 14.07 20.37
C CYS A 146 -3.59 13.18 21.51
N ARG A 147 -2.86 13.10 22.64
CA ARG A 147 -3.27 12.33 23.82
C ARG A 147 -4.55 12.89 24.44
N LYS A 148 -4.62 14.21 24.65
CA LYS A 148 -5.80 14.90 25.20
C LYS A 148 -7.02 14.79 24.27
N VAL A 149 -6.82 14.92 22.96
CA VAL A 149 -7.89 14.74 21.97
C VAL A 149 -8.39 13.30 21.97
N ARG A 150 -7.49 12.31 22.02
CA ARG A 150 -7.85 10.89 22.10
C ARG A 150 -8.59 10.55 23.40
N SER A 151 -8.15 11.07 24.54
CA SER A 151 -8.86 10.84 25.81
C SER A 151 -10.24 11.48 25.81
N SER A 152 -10.37 12.71 25.31
CA SER A 152 -11.66 13.38 25.13
C SER A 152 -12.61 12.59 24.20
N HIS A 153 -12.11 12.13 23.05
CA HIS A 153 -12.89 11.27 22.15
C HIS A 153 -13.27 9.94 22.79
N ARG A 154 -12.37 9.34 23.60
CA ARG A 154 -12.66 8.09 24.30
C ARG A 154 -13.76 8.27 25.35
N LEU A 155 -13.70 9.34 26.14
CA LEU A 155 -14.75 9.69 27.11
C LEU A 155 -16.10 9.89 26.42
N ARG A 156 -16.14 10.72 25.37
CA ARG A 156 -17.38 10.98 24.61
C ARG A 156 -17.92 9.73 23.92
N GLY A 157 -17.05 8.96 23.29
CA GLY A 157 -17.43 7.73 22.61
C GLY A 157 -17.94 6.66 23.58
N ASN A 158 -17.38 6.58 24.79
CA ASN A 158 -17.84 5.69 25.86
C ASN A 158 -19.12 6.19 26.55
N ALA A 159 -19.44 7.48 26.46
CA ALA A 159 -20.71 8.04 26.92
C ALA A 159 -21.86 7.82 25.92
N GLY A 160 -21.61 7.14 24.79
CA GLY A 160 -22.59 6.90 23.74
C GLY A 160 -22.78 8.06 22.77
N GLU A 161 -21.95 9.12 22.85
CA GLU A 161 -21.99 10.19 21.86
C GLU A 161 -21.44 9.68 20.51
N PRO A 162 -22.14 9.89 19.38
CA PRO A 162 -21.62 9.52 18.08
C PRO A 162 -20.38 10.34 17.71
N LEU A 163 -19.27 9.64 17.46
CA LEU A 163 -18.01 10.28 17.04
C LEU A 163 -17.92 10.53 15.53
N SER A 164 -18.74 9.82 14.75
CA SER A 164 -18.75 9.87 13.28
C SER A 164 -19.93 10.70 12.75
N GLN A 165 -19.88 11.03 11.45
CA GLN A 165 -21.01 11.63 10.76
C GLN A 165 -22.13 10.59 10.58
N PRO A 166 -23.42 11.00 10.67
CA PRO A 166 -24.55 10.07 10.60
C PRO A 166 -24.58 9.28 9.28
N PRO A 167 -25.04 8.02 9.25
CA PRO A 167 -25.19 7.29 7.98
C PRO A 167 -26.23 7.94 7.05
N TYR A 168 -26.29 7.48 5.79
CA TYR A 168 -27.27 7.98 4.81
C TYR A 168 -28.69 7.69 5.29
N GLY A 169 -29.60 8.67 5.28
CA GLY A 169 -30.92 8.53 5.92
C GLY A 169 -31.03 9.22 7.29
N TYR A 170 -29.91 9.67 7.86
CA TYR A 170 -29.89 10.47 9.08
C TYR A 170 -29.15 11.80 8.91
N LEU A 171 -29.58 12.80 9.67
CA LEU A 171 -28.98 14.12 9.80
C LEU A 171 -28.63 14.41 11.25
N LYS A 172 -27.76 15.39 11.50
CA LYS A 172 -27.55 15.90 12.86
C LYS A 172 -28.74 16.77 13.24
N SER A 173 -29.21 16.66 14.47
CA SER A 173 -30.25 17.56 14.96
C SER A 173 -29.73 19.01 14.94
N PRO A 174 -30.51 19.99 14.45
CA PRO A 174 -30.18 21.41 14.56
C PRO A 174 -30.02 21.88 16.01
N GLU A 175 -30.80 21.31 16.93
CA GLU A 175 -30.79 21.66 18.36
C GLU A 175 -29.60 21.04 19.10
N ASN A 176 -29.22 19.82 18.72
CA ASN A 176 -28.10 19.12 19.34
C ASN A 176 -27.29 18.36 18.28
N PRO A 177 -26.09 18.85 17.91
CA PRO A 177 -25.27 18.22 16.87
C PRO A 177 -24.76 16.82 17.24
N LYS A 178 -24.95 16.41 18.50
CA LYS A 178 -24.61 15.07 19.01
C LYS A 178 -25.73 14.04 18.79
N LYS A 179 -26.95 14.47 18.46
CA LYS A 179 -28.08 13.57 18.19
C LYS A 179 -28.34 13.44 16.69
N TRP A 180 -28.75 12.25 16.28
CA TRP A 180 -29.15 11.99 14.90
C TRP A 180 -30.67 11.97 14.77
N ILE A 181 -31.19 12.64 13.75
CA ILE A 181 -32.60 12.69 13.38
C ILE A 181 -32.79 12.05 12.02
N ILE A 182 -33.97 11.49 11.77
CA ILE A 182 -34.30 10.87 10.50
C ILE A 182 -34.42 11.95 9.42
N ASP A 183 -33.78 11.71 8.28
CA ASP A 183 -33.99 12.46 7.05
C ASP A 183 -35.09 11.78 6.24
N PRO A 184 -36.30 12.36 6.13
CA PRO A 184 -37.43 11.66 5.53
C PRO A 184 -37.17 11.17 4.10
N GLU A 185 -36.47 11.98 3.29
CA GLU A 185 -36.21 11.70 1.88
C GLU A 185 -35.20 10.54 1.74
N ALA A 186 -34.05 10.65 2.40
CA ALA A 186 -33.02 9.62 2.35
C ALA A 186 -33.44 8.33 3.10
N ALA A 187 -34.20 8.44 4.20
CA ALA A 187 -34.69 7.30 4.95
C ALA A 187 -35.70 6.46 4.15
N GLN A 188 -36.52 7.08 3.32
CA GLN A 188 -37.42 6.37 2.42
C GLN A 188 -36.64 5.46 1.45
N ILE A 189 -35.51 5.94 0.92
CA ILE A 189 -34.63 5.14 0.06
C ILE A 189 -34.02 3.97 0.84
N VAL A 190 -33.56 4.20 2.08
CA VAL A 190 -33.05 3.11 2.94
C VAL A 190 -34.13 2.06 3.18
N ARG A 191 -35.35 2.45 3.54
CA ARG A 191 -36.49 1.53 3.70
C ARG A 191 -36.78 0.74 2.42
N ARG A 192 -36.74 1.40 1.25
CA ARG A 192 -36.90 0.76 -0.06
C ARG A 192 -35.81 -0.27 -0.34
N ILE A 193 -34.55 0.03 0.02
CA ILE A 193 -33.41 -0.89 -0.13
C ILE A 193 -33.61 -2.15 0.73
N TYR A 194 -33.98 -2.00 2.01
CA TYR A 194 -34.25 -3.13 2.89
C TYR A 194 -35.44 -3.98 2.40
N LYS A 195 -36.52 -3.34 1.93
CA LYS A 195 -37.67 -4.03 1.33
C LYS A 195 -37.26 -4.87 0.12
N MET A 196 -36.50 -4.30 -0.82
CA MET A 196 -36.02 -5.03 -2.00
C MET A 196 -35.08 -6.19 -1.64
N ALA A 197 -34.28 -6.05 -0.58
CA ALA A 197 -33.44 -7.13 -0.08
C ALA A 197 -34.27 -8.28 0.52
N LEU A 198 -35.34 -7.96 1.27
CA LEU A 198 -36.30 -8.95 1.78
C LEU A 198 -37.07 -9.67 0.66
N GLU A 199 -37.35 -8.98 -0.46
CA GLU A 199 -37.90 -9.58 -1.68
C GLU A 199 -36.91 -10.53 -2.40
N GLY A 200 -35.67 -10.65 -1.92
CA GLY A 200 -34.65 -11.54 -2.48
C GLY A 200 -33.87 -10.96 -3.67
N LYS A 201 -33.98 -9.65 -3.94
CA LYS A 201 -33.21 -8.99 -5.01
C LYS A 201 -31.74 -8.88 -4.58
N GLY A 202 -30.83 -9.25 -5.47
CA GLY A 202 -29.39 -9.14 -5.21
C GLY A 202 -28.90 -7.69 -5.18
N ASN A 203 -27.78 -7.43 -4.50
CA ASN A 203 -27.22 -6.08 -4.32
C ASN A 203 -26.96 -5.33 -5.64
N GLU A 204 -26.55 -6.04 -6.70
CA GLU A 204 -26.35 -5.47 -8.04
C GLU A 204 -27.68 -5.07 -8.69
N THR A 205 -28.70 -5.93 -8.56
CA THR A 205 -30.05 -5.66 -9.06
C THR A 205 -30.67 -4.46 -8.35
N ILE A 206 -30.49 -4.35 -7.03
CA ILE A 206 -30.93 -3.20 -6.24
C ILE A 206 -30.23 -1.92 -6.73
N ALA A 207 -28.91 -1.96 -6.93
CA ALA A 207 -28.15 -0.83 -7.43
C ALA A 207 -28.65 -0.38 -8.82
N ARG A 208 -28.92 -1.33 -9.74
CA ARG A 208 -29.50 -1.03 -11.05
C ARG A 208 -30.86 -0.37 -10.95
N ILE A 209 -31.77 -0.90 -10.13
CA ILE A 209 -33.12 -0.32 -9.94
C ILE A 209 -33.03 1.12 -9.42
N LEU A 210 -32.14 1.39 -8.46
CA LEU A 210 -31.96 2.73 -7.91
C LEU A 210 -31.43 3.70 -8.98
N GLN A 211 -30.48 3.25 -9.80
CA GLN A 211 -29.93 4.02 -10.91
C GLN A 211 -30.99 4.31 -11.99
N GLU A 212 -31.81 3.31 -12.36
CA GLU A 212 -32.92 3.48 -13.31
C GLU A 212 -33.97 4.46 -12.80
N SER A 213 -34.25 4.43 -11.49
CA SER A 213 -35.14 5.41 -10.85
C SER A 213 -34.49 6.77 -10.57
N GLN A 214 -33.28 7.03 -11.10
CA GLN A 214 -32.53 8.27 -10.93
C GLN A 214 -32.41 8.74 -9.47
N VAL A 215 -32.18 7.80 -8.54
CA VAL A 215 -31.95 8.12 -7.13
C VAL A 215 -30.50 8.60 -6.95
N LEU A 216 -30.30 9.75 -6.32
CA LEU A 216 -28.98 10.27 -6.02
C LEU A 216 -28.20 9.32 -5.12
N ILE A 217 -26.92 9.07 -5.43
CA ILE A 217 -26.03 8.36 -4.52
C ILE A 217 -25.81 9.18 -3.24
N PRO A 218 -25.49 8.55 -2.09
CA PRO A 218 -25.35 9.25 -0.82
C PRO A 218 -24.42 10.48 -0.86
N GLN A 219 -23.29 10.40 -1.57
CA GLN A 219 -22.35 11.51 -1.71
C GLN A 219 -22.94 12.70 -2.48
N ALA A 220 -23.62 12.44 -3.60
CA ALA A 220 -24.27 13.48 -4.40
C ALA A 220 -25.46 14.09 -3.65
N TYR A 221 -26.20 13.26 -2.92
CA TYR A 221 -27.27 13.71 -2.04
C TYR A 221 -26.76 14.68 -0.96
N TRP A 222 -25.69 14.33 -0.24
CA TRP A 222 -25.11 15.22 0.77
C TRP A 222 -24.59 16.54 0.17
N GLN A 223 -24.02 16.51 -1.04
CA GLN A 223 -23.61 17.72 -1.75
C GLN A 223 -24.80 18.61 -2.10
N SER A 224 -25.91 18.03 -2.55
CA SER A 224 -27.13 18.79 -2.87
C SER A 224 -27.73 19.51 -1.64
N LYS A 225 -27.53 18.96 -0.44
CA LYS A 225 -27.98 19.55 0.84
C LYS A 225 -26.91 20.42 1.51
N ASN A 226 -25.81 20.76 0.83
CA ASN A 226 -24.67 21.51 1.38
C ASN A 226 -24.03 20.89 2.64
N LEU A 227 -24.13 19.56 2.78
CA LEU A 227 -23.51 18.83 3.88
C LEU A 227 -22.09 18.42 3.48
N GLY A 228 -21.11 19.22 3.91
CA GLY A 228 -19.68 18.96 3.70
C GLY A 228 -19.23 17.65 4.36
N ARG A 229 -19.17 16.57 3.57
CA ARG A 229 -18.66 15.27 4.02
C ARG A 229 -17.42 14.88 3.23
N GLY A 230 -16.39 14.48 3.96
CA GLY A 230 -15.13 14.01 3.38
C GLY A 230 -15.33 12.75 2.54
N GLY A 231 -14.67 12.70 1.39
CA GLY A 231 -14.69 11.56 0.47
C GLY A 231 -14.18 11.97 -0.92
N LYS A 232 -13.37 11.12 -1.55
CA LYS A 232 -12.93 11.36 -2.94
C LYS A 232 -14.15 11.24 -3.86
N LYS A 233 -14.30 12.13 -4.85
CA LYS A 233 -15.29 11.95 -5.92
C LYS A 233 -14.87 10.73 -6.74
N THR A 234 -15.47 9.58 -6.44
CA THR A 234 -15.11 8.31 -7.10
C THR A 234 -15.71 8.16 -8.49
N GLN A 235 -16.74 8.94 -8.84
CA GLN A 235 -17.44 8.83 -10.12
C GLN A 235 -18.15 10.14 -10.51
N PRO A 236 -18.17 10.49 -11.81
CA PRO A 236 -18.80 11.72 -12.30
C PRO A 236 -20.33 11.65 -12.34
N ASN A 237 -20.92 10.44 -12.46
CA ASN A 237 -22.37 10.27 -12.54
C ASN A 237 -22.99 10.23 -11.12
N PRO A 238 -23.90 11.18 -10.77
CA PRO A 238 -24.51 11.27 -9.44
C PRO A 238 -25.58 10.21 -9.15
N TYR A 239 -25.99 9.42 -10.15
CA TYR A 239 -27.03 8.38 -10.03
C TYR A 239 -26.46 6.95 -10.07
N LYS A 240 -25.14 6.80 -10.21
CA LYS A 240 -24.51 5.49 -10.38
C LYS A 240 -24.36 4.74 -9.05
N TRP A 241 -25.36 3.96 -8.68
CA TRP A 241 -25.30 3.11 -7.49
C TRP A 241 -24.36 1.92 -7.70
N CYS A 242 -23.52 1.65 -6.71
CA CYS A 242 -22.61 0.49 -6.70
C CYS A 242 -23.12 -0.57 -5.71
N LYS A 243 -22.95 -1.86 -6.05
CA LYS A 243 -23.30 -2.98 -5.15
C LYS A 243 -22.64 -2.89 -3.76
N THR A 244 -21.45 -2.28 -3.67
CA THR A 244 -20.72 -2.08 -2.42
C THR A 244 -21.40 -1.06 -1.51
N THR A 245 -21.97 0.00 -2.08
CA THR A 245 -22.76 1.00 -1.34
C THR A 245 -24.02 0.38 -0.77
N VAL A 246 -24.73 -0.41 -1.58
CA VAL A 246 -25.93 -1.15 -1.14
C VAL A 246 -25.57 -2.14 -0.03
N ALA A 247 -24.52 -2.93 -0.21
CA ALA A 247 -24.04 -3.88 0.81
C ALA A 247 -23.68 -3.17 2.13
N LYS A 248 -23.04 -2.00 2.06
CA LYS A 248 -22.70 -1.19 3.23
C LYS A 248 -23.95 -0.72 3.98
N ILE A 249 -24.97 -0.23 3.27
CA ILE A 249 -26.23 0.21 3.88
C ILE A 249 -26.94 -0.97 4.58
N LEU A 250 -27.01 -2.11 3.90
CA LEU A 250 -27.64 -3.31 4.45
C LEU A 250 -26.87 -3.90 5.65
N GLY A 251 -25.56 -3.70 5.75
CA GLY A 251 -24.73 -4.22 6.85
C GLY A 251 -24.59 -3.30 8.06
N GLN A 252 -25.13 -2.07 8.03
CA GLN A 252 -24.99 -1.10 9.11
C GLN A 252 -26.07 -1.28 10.18
N GLN A 253 -25.68 -1.72 11.37
CA GLN A 253 -26.58 -1.85 12.52
C GLN A 253 -27.12 -0.50 13.01
N GLU A 254 -26.45 0.62 12.70
CA GLU A 254 -26.90 1.97 13.07
C GLU A 254 -28.29 2.35 12.53
N TYR A 255 -28.80 1.63 11.52
CA TYR A 255 -30.18 1.81 11.07
C TYR A 255 -31.24 1.32 12.07
N CYS A 256 -30.85 0.50 13.04
CA CYS A 256 -31.70 -0.02 14.13
C CYS A 256 -31.77 0.91 15.36
N GLY A 257 -31.26 2.14 15.25
CA GLY A 257 -31.21 3.09 16.37
C GLY A 257 -29.98 2.98 17.26
N ASP A 258 -28.98 2.21 16.85
CA ASP A 258 -27.78 1.95 17.66
C ASP A 258 -26.60 2.86 17.25
N VAL A 259 -25.75 3.25 18.19
CA VAL A 259 -24.50 4.00 17.94
C VAL A 259 -23.32 3.07 18.21
N ILE A 260 -22.43 2.94 17.24
CA ILE A 260 -21.24 2.09 17.34
C ILE A 260 -19.98 2.93 17.18
N ASN A 261 -19.23 3.08 18.26
CA ASN A 261 -17.99 3.82 18.31
C ASN A 261 -16.77 2.88 18.27
N PHE A 262 -15.60 3.44 17.93
CA PHE A 262 -14.30 2.75 17.88
C PHE A 262 -14.20 1.59 16.87
N LYS A 263 -14.96 1.66 15.76
CA LYS A 263 -14.81 0.73 14.61
C LYS A 263 -13.42 0.75 13.98
N THR A 264 -12.71 1.87 14.10
CA THR A 264 -11.35 2.04 13.57
C THR A 264 -10.46 2.74 14.59
N TYR A 265 -9.14 2.52 14.47
CA TYR A 265 -8.12 3.17 15.30
C TYR A 265 -6.89 3.55 14.47
N SER A 266 -5.99 4.32 15.06
CA SER A 266 -4.69 4.69 14.47
C SER A 266 -3.57 4.23 15.39
N LYS A 267 -2.59 3.47 14.89
CA LYS A 267 -1.49 2.89 15.68
C LYS A 267 -0.66 3.93 16.43
N SER A 268 -0.27 5.00 15.74
CA SER A 268 0.52 6.10 16.33
C SER A 268 -0.10 7.45 16.00
N PHE A 269 0.36 8.53 16.65
CA PHE A 269 -0.09 9.89 16.31
C PHE A 269 0.52 10.40 14.99
N LYS A 270 1.68 9.86 14.61
CA LYS A 270 2.37 10.16 13.35
C LYS A 270 1.69 9.46 12.16
N ASN A 271 1.12 8.28 12.39
CA ASN A 271 0.45 7.52 11.35
C ASN A 271 -1.01 7.97 11.17
N LYS A 272 -1.30 8.59 10.02
CA LYS A 272 -2.65 9.07 9.66
C LYS A 272 -3.55 7.97 9.11
N THR A 273 -3.06 6.74 8.92
CA THR A 273 -3.90 5.63 8.45
C THR A 273 -4.85 5.15 9.55
N ARG A 274 -6.09 4.86 9.16
CA ARG A 274 -7.10 4.25 10.01
C ARG A 274 -7.12 2.75 9.72
N LEU A 275 -7.00 1.95 10.77
CA LEU A 275 -7.09 0.50 10.73
C LEU A 275 -8.42 0.06 11.34
N ASP A 276 -8.97 -1.03 10.81
CA ASP A 276 -10.17 -1.63 11.36
C ASP A 276 -9.90 -2.24 12.74
N ASN A 277 -10.87 -2.09 13.64
CA ASN A 277 -10.82 -2.62 14.99
C ASN A 277 -11.67 -3.90 15.08
N SER A 278 -11.25 -4.86 15.91
CA SER A 278 -12.04 -6.06 16.15
C SER A 278 -13.40 -5.72 16.79
N PRO A 279 -14.47 -6.47 16.50
CA PRO A 279 -15.82 -6.21 17.05
C PRO A 279 -15.89 -6.16 18.58
N GLU A 280 -15.02 -6.91 19.27
CA GLU A 280 -14.90 -6.93 20.73
C GLU A 280 -14.52 -5.57 21.33
N ASN A 281 -13.79 -4.77 20.56
CA ASN A 281 -13.34 -3.43 20.98
C ASN A 281 -14.33 -2.33 20.56
N TRP A 282 -15.47 -2.68 19.97
CA TRP A 282 -16.49 -1.70 19.59
C TRP A 282 -17.33 -1.33 20.81
N ALA A 283 -17.52 -0.03 21.03
CA ALA A 283 -18.48 0.44 22.03
C ALA A 283 -19.85 0.57 21.36
N VAL A 284 -20.75 -0.35 21.67
CA VAL A 284 -22.10 -0.44 21.09
C VAL A 284 -23.14 0.07 22.08
N PHE A 285 -23.81 1.16 21.72
CA PHE A 285 -24.90 1.76 22.50
C PHE A 285 -26.22 1.54 21.77
N LYS A 286 -27.16 0.88 22.44
CA LYS A 286 -28.43 0.47 21.85
C LYS A 286 -29.49 1.58 21.98
N ASN A 287 -30.33 1.73 20.96
CA ASN A 287 -31.51 2.62 20.99
C ASN A 287 -31.21 4.09 21.37
N VAL A 288 -30.14 4.66 20.82
CA VAL A 288 -29.73 6.06 21.07
C VAL A 288 -30.51 7.05 20.20
N HIS A 289 -30.88 6.67 18.98
CA HIS A 289 -31.66 7.49 18.04
C HIS A 289 -32.82 6.70 17.44
N GLU A 290 -33.76 7.41 16.82
CA GLU A 290 -34.95 6.82 16.23
C GLU A 290 -34.57 5.84 15.09
N PRO A 291 -35.03 4.58 15.11
CA PRO A 291 -34.68 3.59 14.10
C PRO A 291 -35.39 3.85 12.77
N ILE A 292 -34.66 3.79 11.65
CA ILE A 292 -35.25 3.76 10.30
C ILE A 292 -35.82 2.38 9.97
N ILE A 293 -35.18 1.33 10.48
CA ILE A 293 -35.51 -0.09 10.27
C ILE A 293 -35.61 -0.78 11.63
N ASP A 294 -36.62 -1.63 11.79
CA ASP A 294 -36.76 -2.44 13.00
C ASP A 294 -35.73 -3.58 13.07
N ARG A 295 -35.45 -4.04 14.30
CA ARG A 295 -34.41 -5.05 14.54
C ARG A 295 -34.72 -6.41 13.91
N ASP A 296 -35.99 -6.78 13.78
CA ASP A 296 -36.39 -8.04 13.14
C ASP A 296 -36.07 -8.00 11.64
N THR A 297 -36.49 -6.94 10.96
CA THR A 297 -36.15 -6.68 9.55
C THR A 297 -34.65 -6.71 9.31
N PHE A 298 -33.86 -6.03 10.16
CA PHE A 298 -32.40 -6.06 10.06
C PHE A 298 -31.84 -7.48 10.24
N GLY A 299 -32.29 -8.21 11.27
CA GLY A 299 -31.88 -9.58 11.53
C GLY A 299 -32.21 -10.54 10.39
N ARG A 300 -33.39 -10.42 9.79
CA ARG A 300 -33.81 -11.19 8.61
C ARG A 300 -32.91 -10.91 7.40
N VAL A 301 -32.60 -9.65 7.14
CA VAL A 301 -31.68 -9.27 6.06
C VAL A 301 -30.26 -9.77 6.33
N GLN A 302 -29.74 -9.68 7.56
CA GLN A 302 -28.42 -10.24 7.90
C GLN A 302 -28.38 -11.76 7.67
N LYS A 303 -29.44 -12.49 8.03
CA LYS A 303 -29.55 -13.93 7.73
C LYS A 303 -29.54 -14.19 6.22
N LEU A 304 -30.28 -13.42 5.43
CA LEU A 304 -30.28 -13.54 3.97
C LEU A 304 -28.88 -13.27 3.39
N ILE A 305 -28.17 -12.25 3.86
CA ILE A 305 -26.80 -11.92 3.42
C ILE A 305 -25.81 -13.01 3.84
N GLY A 306 -25.88 -13.49 5.09
CA GLY A 306 -25.03 -14.56 5.60
C GLY A 306 -25.26 -15.92 4.92
N ASN A 307 -26.51 -16.21 4.56
CA ASN A 307 -26.89 -17.40 3.78
C ASN A 307 -26.57 -17.26 2.29
N THR A 308 -26.41 -16.02 1.80
CA THR A 308 -25.80 -15.73 0.50
C THR A 308 -24.27 -15.91 0.60
N LYS A 309 -23.83 -17.09 1.06
CA LYS A 309 -22.50 -17.58 0.71
C LYS A 309 -22.39 -17.45 -0.81
N ARG A 310 -21.28 -16.86 -1.30
CA ARG A 310 -20.93 -16.84 -2.74
C ARG A 310 -21.42 -18.15 -3.33
N ARG A 311 -22.38 -18.09 -4.28
CA ARG A 311 -22.93 -19.30 -4.91
C ARG A 311 -21.75 -20.22 -5.15
N ALA A 312 -21.77 -21.39 -4.51
CA ALA A 312 -20.83 -22.43 -4.87
C ALA A 312 -20.93 -22.55 -6.41
N PRO A 313 -19.80 -22.65 -7.13
CA PRO A 313 -19.86 -22.89 -8.57
C PRO A 313 -20.86 -24.04 -8.79
N LYS A 314 -21.77 -23.88 -9.77
CA LYS A 314 -22.75 -24.92 -10.12
C LYS A 314 -22.02 -26.26 -10.19
N LYS A 315 -22.64 -27.38 -9.77
CA LYS A 315 -22.01 -28.72 -9.84
C LYS A 315 -21.39 -29.02 -11.22
N GLU A 316 -22.03 -28.54 -12.28
CA GLU A 316 -21.58 -28.58 -13.68
C GLU A 316 -20.23 -27.87 -13.92
N ASN A 317 -19.94 -26.80 -13.16
CA ASN A 317 -18.69 -26.03 -13.17
C ASN A 317 -17.78 -26.38 -11.97
N ALA A 318 -18.15 -27.38 -11.16
CA ALA A 318 -17.40 -27.76 -9.96
C ALA A 318 -16.20 -28.65 -10.29
N GLU A 319 -16.19 -29.31 -11.46
CA GLU A 319 -15.00 -29.94 -12.00
C GLU A 319 -14.03 -28.85 -12.45
N LYS A 320 -13.15 -28.47 -11.52
CA LYS A 320 -12.00 -27.63 -11.83
C LYS A 320 -11.16 -28.36 -12.87
N ASN A 321 -10.90 -27.71 -14.00
CA ASN A 321 -9.94 -28.22 -14.97
C ASN A 321 -8.58 -28.48 -14.28
N MET A 322 -7.86 -29.51 -14.73
CA MET A 322 -6.61 -29.96 -14.11
C MET A 322 -5.51 -28.89 -14.03
N PHE A 323 -5.55 -27.88 -14.90
CA PHE A 323 -4.62 -26.72 -14.93
C PHE A 323 -5.09 -25.53 -14.08
N SER A 324 -6.22 -25.64 -13.39
CA SER A 324 -6.69 -24.60 -12.48
C SER A 324 -5.65 -24.35 -11.39
N ASP A 325 -5.37 -23.07 -11.12
CA ASP A 325 -4.35 -22.60 -10.18
C ASP A 325 -2.88 -22.79 -10.59
N LEU A 326 -2.60 -23.36 -11.77
CA LEU A 326 -1.23 -23.51 -12.30
C LEU A 326 -0.85 -22.45 -13.35
N LEU A 327 -1.82 -21.79 -14.00
CA LEU A 327 -1.57 -20.87 -15.11
C LEU A 327 -1.48 -19.40 -14.66
N TYR A 328 -0.41 -18.73 -15.06
CA TYR A 328 -0.12 -17.33 -14.75
C TYR A 328 0.19 -16.54 -16.03
N CYS A 329 -0.11 -15.25 -15.97
CA CYS A 329 0.19 -14.32 -17.04
C CYS A 329 1.64 -13.86 -16.91
N ALA A 330 2.45 -14.08 -17.95
CA ALA A 330 3.86 -13.67 -17.94
C ALA A 330 4.03 -12.15 -17.74
N ASP A 331 3.14 -11.33 -18.32
CA ASP A 331 3.31 -9.87 -18.32
C ASP A 331 2.85 -9.17 -17.03
N CYS A 332 1.83 -9.70 -16.33
CA CYS A 332 1.29 -9.06 -15.13
C CYS A 332 1.35 -9.93 -13.86
N GLY A 333 1.86 -11.16 -13.95
CA GLY A 333 1.96 -12.12 -12.84
C GLY A 333 0.61 -12.58 -12.27
N SER A 334 -0.52 -12.17 -12.85
CA SER A 334 -1.84 -12.54 -12.35
C SER A 334 -2.27 -13.92 -12.86
N LYS A 335 -3.05 -14.64 -12.06
CA LYS A 335 -3.60 -15.96 -12.43
C LYS A 335 -4.51 -15.88 -13.65
N LEU A 336 -4.52 -16.93 -14.47
CA LEU A 336 -5.54 -17.13 -15.49
C LEU A 336 -6.74 -17.87 -14.90
N TRP A 337 -7.95 -17.43 -15.25
CA TRP A 337 -9.20 -18.05 -14.82
C TRP A 337 -9.76 -18.95 -15.90
N PHE A 338 -10.35 -20.07 -15.47
CA PHE A 338 -11.01 -21.02 -16.35
C PHE A 338 -12.38 -20.50 -16.80
N HIS A 339 -12.66 -20.62 -18.09
CA HIS A 339 -13.89 -20.19 -18.72
C HIS A 339 -14.38 -21.24 -19.72
N VAL A 340 -15.70 -21.33 -19.85
CA VAL A 340 -16.40 -22.12 -20.89
C VAL A 340 -17.02 -21.12 -21.85
N ASN A 341 -16.83 -21.33 -23.16
CA ASN A 341 -17.37 -20.45 -24.18
C ASN A 341 -18.91 -20.51 -24.21
N THR A 342 -19.55 -19.34 -24.23
CA THR A 342 -21.01 -19.19 -24.21
C THR A 342 -21.68 -19.75 -25.47
N ALA A 343 -21.08 -19.57 -26.65
CA ALA A 343 -21.65 -20.00 -27.92
C ALA A 343 -21.43 -21.50 -28.17
N ASN A 344 -20.26 -22.00 -27.80
CA ASN A 344 -19.95 -23.42 -27.92
C ASN A 344 -19.38 -23.94 -26.60
N LYS A 345 -20.23 -24.61 -25.82
CA LYS A 345 -19.86 -25.14 -24.51
C LYS A 345 -18.75 -26.20 -24.54
N ALA A 346 -18.43 -26.77 -25.69
CA ALA A 346 -17.29 -27.69 -25.83
C ALA A 346 -15.93 -26.98 -25.84
N ILE A 347 -15.90 -25.64 -25.98
CA ILE A 347 -14.66 -24.86 -25.99
C ILE A 347 -14.35 -24.35 -24.60
N HIS A 348 -13.30 -24.91 -24.01
CA HIS A 348 -12.78 -24.53 -22.70
C HIS A 348 -11.47 -23.73 -22.87
N PHE A 349 -11.33 -22.63 -22.12
CA PHE A 349 -10.15 -21.76 -22.22
C PHE A 349 -9.82 -21.08 -20.88
N PHE A 350 -8.62 -20.55 -20.79
CA PHE A 350 -8.10 -19.80 -19.67
C PHE A 350 -7.80 -18.37 -20.12
N SER A 351 -8.16 -17.36 -19.33
CA SER A 351 -7.85 -15.96 -19.64
C SER A 351 -7.36 -15.19 -18.41
N CYS A 352 -6.49 -14.21 -18.63
CA CYS A 352 -5.89 -13.40 -17.55
C CYS A 352 -6.97 -12.73 -16.69
N SER A 353 -6.93 -12.96 -15.37
CA SER A 353 -7.90 -12.38 -14.42
C SER A 353 -7.80 -10.86 -14.28
N ASN A 354 -6.64 -10.30 -14.64
CA ASN A 354 -6.40 -8.87 -14.63
C ASN A 354 -6.83 -8.20 -15.95
N TYR A 355 -7.11 -8.97 -17.00
CA TYR A 355 -7.67 -8.45 -18.23
C TYR A 355 -9.15 -8.09 -18.02
N LYS A 356 -9.46 -6.80 -18.02
CA LYS A 356 -10.82 -6.25 -17.86
C LYS A 356 -11.13 -5.25 -18.98
N GLY A 357 -10.76 -5.61 -20.21
CA GLY A 357 -10.75 -4.67 -21.33
C GLY A 357 -9.80 -3.50 -21.04
N ILE A 358 -10.30 -2.27 -21.08
CA ILE A 358 -9.50 -1.03 -20.90
C ILE A 358 -9.07 -0.82 -19.43
N ARG A 359 -9.50 -1.66 -18.48
CA ARG A 359 -9.27 -1.46 -17.04
C ARG A 359 -8.21 -2.38 -16.43
N GLY A 360 -7.59 -3.25 -17.22
CA GLY A 360 -6.50 -4.12 -16.78
C GLY A 360 -5.13 -3.47 -16.97
N THR A 361 -4.08 -4.04 -16.37
CA THR A 361 -2.70 -3.67 -16.70
C THR A 361 -2.15 -4.40 -17.93
N CYS A 362 -2.81 -5.49 -18.36
CA CYS A 362 -2.48 -6.16 -19.62
C CYS A 362 -3.10 -5.39 -20.80
N PRO A 363 -2.31 -5.05 -21.83
CA PRO A 363 -2.80 -4.31 -22.99
C PRO A 363 -3.75 -5.15 -23.86
N THR A 364 -3.58 -6.48 -23.88
CA THR A 364 -4.36 -7.40 -24.71
C THR A 364 -4.86 -8.62 -23.93
N THR A 365 -5.71 -9.43 -24.57
CA THR A 365 -6.25 -10.66 -24.00
C THR A 365 -5.17 -11.75 -23.97
N HIS A 366 -4.49 -11.96 -22.85
CA HIS A 366 -3.70 -13.19 -22.67
C HIS A 366 -4.66 -14.33 -22.36
N TYR A 367 -4.75 -15.27 -23.30
CA TYR A 367 -5.63 -16.41 -23.21
C TYR A 367 -5.01 -17.64 -23.87
N ILE A 368 -5.33 -18.82 -23.34
CA ILE A 368 -4.91 -20.10 -23.89
C ILE A 368 -6.07 -21.09 -23.80
N ARG A 369 -6.21 -21.98 -24.79
CA ARG A 369 -7.25 -23.00 -24.75
C ARG A 369 -6.83 -24.18 -23.88
N ALA A 370 -7.78 -24.82 -23.20
CA ALA A 370 -7.52 -25.93 -22.30
C ALA A 370 -6.98 -27.17 -23.03
N ASP A 371 -7.49 -27.46 -24.22
CA ASP A 371 -7.03 -28.58 -25.07
C ASP A 371 -5.61 -28.37 -25.61
N ALA A 372 -5.25 -27.13 -25.95
CA ALA A 372 -3.91 -26.78 -26.42
C ALA A 372 -2.87 -26.96 -25.30
N ILE A 373 -3.12 -26.42 -24.10
CA ILE A 373 -2.17 -26.54 -22.98
C ILE A 373 -2.02 -28.00 -22.53
N GLU A 374 -3.10 -28.78 -22.52
CA GLU A 374 -3.05 -30.20 -22.17
C GLU A 374 -2.10 -30.98 -23.08
N LYS A 375 -2.18 -30.75 -24.40
CA LYS A 375 -1.30 -31.38 -25.37
C LYS A 375 0.16 -30.93 -25.22
N VAL A 376 0.39 -29.61 -25.07
CA VAL A 376 1.75 -29.07 -24.92
C VAL A 376 2.44 -29.66 -23.69
N VAL A 377 1.77 -29.68 -22.55
CA VAL A 377 2.33 -30.25 -21.32
C VAL A 377 2.55 -31.76 -21.45
N MET A 378 1.63 -32.50 -22.10
CA MET A 378 1.81 -33.93 -22.35
C MET A 378 3.05 -34.21 -23.21
N LEU A 379 3.28 -33.41 -24.23
CA LEU A 379 4.44 -33.55 -25.12
C LEU A 379 5.73 -33.22 -24.40
N GLU A 380 5.74 -32.15 -23.61
CA GLU A 380 6.91 -31.77 -22.83
C GLU A 380 7.29 -32.84 -21.81
N LEU A 381 6.31 -33.39 -21.09
CA LEU A 381 6.57 -34.50 -20.17
C LEU A 381 7.08 -35.74 -20.91
N ARG A 382 6.56 -36.06 -22.10
CA ARG A 382 7.09 -37.17 -22.92
C ARG A 382 8.55 -36.93 -23.32
N ARG A 383 8.92 -35.70 -23.67
CA ARG A 383 10.31 -35.34 -23.94
C ARG A 383 11.19 -35.55 -22.72
N LEU A 384 10.76 -35.09 -21.55
CA LEU A 384 11.47 -35.33 -20.29
C LEU A 384 11.62 -36.83 -20.00
N THR A 385 10.58 -37.64 -20.21
CA THR A 385 10.67 -39.10 -19.99
C THR A 385 11.62 -39.78 -20.95
N HIS A 386 11.66 -39.36 -22.22
CA HIS A 386 12.58 -39.95 -23.19
C HIS A 386 14.02 -39.53 -22.91
N PHE A 387 14.25 -38.27 -22.51
CA PHE A 387 15.57 -37.82 -22.09
C PHE A 387 16.07 -38.57 -20.85
N LEU A 388 15.21 -38.76 -19.84
CA LEU A 388 15.52 -39.59 -18.67
C LEU A 388 15.86 -41.04 -19.05
N ALA A 389 15.18 -41.61 -20.06
CA ALA A 389 15.42 -42.99 -20.49
C ALA A 389 16.69 -43.16 -21.34
N CYS A 390 17.10 -42.14 -22.09
CA CYS A 390 18.28 -42.19 -22.94
C CYS A 390 19.58 -41.85 -22.20
N ASP A 391 19.52 -40.93 -21.24
CA ASP A 391 20.71 -40.42 -20.55
C ASP A 391 20.35 -39.91 -19.13
N GLU A 392 20.25 -40.86 -18.20
CA GLU A 392 19.89 -40.58 -16.81
C GLU A 392 20.96 -39.75 -16.08
N GLU A 393 22.25 -39.95 -16.42
CA GLU A 393 23.36 -39.23 -15.82
C GLU A 393 23.36 -37.74 -16.24
N SER A 394 23.22 -37.42 -17.53
CA SER A 394 23.18 -36.01 -17.96
C SER A 394 21.90 -35.30 -17.51
N PHE A 395 20.77 -36.02 -17.40
CA PHE A 395 19.56 -35.47 -16.79
C PHE A 395 19.79 -35.13 -15.31
N ALA A 396 20.40 -36.03 -14.54
CA ALA A 396 20.76 -35.78 -13.15
C ALA A 396 21.74 -34.59 -13.01
N GLU A 397 22.70 -34.43 -13.93
CA GLU A 397 23.61 -33.28 -13.94
C GLU A 397 22.90 -31.94 -14.21
N ILE A 398 21.97 -31.89 -15.17
CA ILE A 398 21.20 -30.68 -15.48
C ILE A 398 20.33 -30.28 -14.28
N LEU A 399 19.71 -31.25 -13.62
CA LEU A 399 18.97 -31.06 -12.38
C LEU A 399 19.88 -30.58 -11.23
N ALA A 400 21.09 -31.13 -11.12
CA ALA A 400 22.05 -30.80 -10.07
C ALA A 400 22.69 -29.41 -10.24
N ARG A 401 23.04 -29.00 -11.48
CA ARG A 401 23.75 -27.74 -11.74
C ARG A 401 22.89 -26.50 -11.47
N LYS A 402 21.58 -26.54 -11.77
CA LYS A 402 20.71 -25.36 -11.68
C LYS A 402 20.04 -25.21 -10.31
N ALA A 403 19.68 -26.32 -9.65
CA ALA A 403 19.04 -26.29 -8.33
C ALA A 403 20.05 -26.10 -7.17
N ASN A 404 21.30 -26.58 -7.27
CA ASN A 404 22.19 -26.56 -6.12
C ASN A 404 22.93 -25.25 -5.90
N LYS A 405 23.40 -24.55 -6.95
CA LYS A 405 24.34 -23.43 -6.75
C LYS A 405 23.69 -22.23 -6.07
N ASP A 406 22.48 -21.86 -6.48
CA ASP A 406 21.76 -20.71 -5.93
C ASP A 406 21.17 -21.03 -4.55
N ILE A 407 20.63 -22.25 -4.38
CA ILE A 407 20.09 -22.71 -3.10
C ILE A 407 21.19 -22.87 -2.06
N LEU A 408 22.37 -23.40 -2.42
CA LEU A 408 23.53 -23.49 -1.51
C LEU A 408 24.04 -22.10 -1.11
N ALA A 409 24.08 -21.15 -2.05
CA ALA A 409 24.50 -19.79 -1.77
C ALA A 409 23.51 -19.06 -0.84
N GLU A 410 22.20 -19.25 -1.05
CA GLU A 410 21.16 -18.74 -0.16
C GLU A 410 21.20 -19.38 1.22
N GLN A 411 21.35 -20.71 1.28
CA GLN A 411 21.48 -21.45 2.54
C GLN A 411 22.68 -20.94 3.36
N LYS A 412 23.84 -20.80 2.72
CA LYS A 412 25.06 -20.31 3.40
C LYS A 412 24.90 -18.89 3.92
N ARG A 413 24.19 -18.03 3.18
CA ARG A 413 23.87 -16.65 3.63
C ARG A 413 22.93 -16.66 4.83
N ALA A 414 21.84 -17.41 4.76
CA ALA A 414 20.86 -17.53 5.84
C ALA A 414 21.46 -18.15 7.12
N GLU A 415 22.32 -19.17 7.00
CA GLU A 415 23.06 -19.76 8.13
C GLU A 415 24.01 -18.75 8.79
N ALA A 416 24.75 -17.97 7.99
CA ALA A 416 25.63 -16.94 8.52
C ALA A 416 24.87 -15.82 9.24
N GLU A 417 23.71 -15.40 8.72
CA GLU A 417 22.84 -14.44 9.40
C GLU A 417 22.23 -15.00 10.69
N LEU A 418 21.82 -16.26 10.69
CA LEU A 418 21.29 -16.92 11.88
C LEU A 418 22.33 -16.96 13.00
N GLN A 419 23.58 -17.35 12.68
CA GLN A 419 24.67 -17.37 13.65
C GLN A 419 24.93 -15.98 14.23
N LYS A 420 24.94 -14.93 13.40
CA LYS A 420 25.10 -13.55 13.87
C LYS A 420 23.95 -13.12 14.80
N ALA A 421 22.71 -13.45 14.45
CA ALA A 421 21.53 -13.10 15.25
C ALA A 421 21.52 -13.84 16.60
N VAL A 422 21.89 -15.12 16.62
CA VAL A 422 22.02 -15.91 17.86
C VAL A 422 23.12 -15.37 18.76
N ALA A 423 24.31 -15.11 18.21
CA ALA A 423 25.41 -14.52 18.98
C ALA A 423 25.05 -13.14 19.54
N ARG A 424 24.34 -12.32 18.76
CA ARG A 424 23.85 -11.02 19.25
C ARG A 424 22.83 -11.19 20.38
N ASN A 425 21.90 -12.12 20.26
CA ASN A 425 20.91 -12.40 21.30
C ASN A 425 21.56 -12.86 22.61
N GLU A 426 22.61 -13.68 22.56
CA GLU A 426 23.39 -14.08 23.73
C GLU A 426 24.18 -12.92 24.35
N THR A 427 24.80 -12.07 23.53
CA THR A 427 25.51 -10.88 24.06
C THR A 427 24.57 -9.89 24.73
N VAL A 428 23.37 -9.67 24.18
CA VAL A 428 22.34 -8.82 24.81
C VAL A 428 21.86 -9.42 26.12
N ALA A 429 21.72 -10.75 26.22
CA ALA A 429 21.36 -11.42 27.48
C ALA A 429 22.43 -11.17 28.56
N LYS A 430 23.72 -11.32 28.23
CA LYS A 430 24.82 -11.02 29.17
C LYS A 430 24.86 -9.55 29.59
N LEU A 431 24.57 -8.63 28.66
CA LEU A 431 24.49 -7.19 28.97
C LEU A 431 23.32 -6.88 29.91
N TYR A 432 22.21 -7.59 29.76
CA TYR A 432 21.05 -7.45 30.64
C TYR A 432 21.34 -7.96 32.06
N GLU A 433 22.00 -9.10 32.19
CA GLU A 433 22.46 -9.65 33.48
C GLU A 433 23.39 -8.66 34.19
N LYS A 434 24.39 -8.14 33.47
CA LYS A 434 25.32 -7.14 34.00
C LYS A 434 24.63 -5.83 34.41
N LEU A 435 23.67 -5.37 33.61
CA LEU A 435 22.89 -4.15 33.91
C LEU A 435 22.11 -4.31 35.22
N TYR A 436 21.57 -5.51 35.48
CA TYR A 436 20.88 -5.81 36.74
C TYR A 436 21.84 -5.79 37.93
N GLU A 437 23.02 -6.41 37.80
CA GLU A 437 24.07 -6.36 38.83
C GLU A 437 24.57 -4.93 39.12
N ASP A 438 24.74 -4.12 38.07
CA ASP A 438 25.17 -2.72 38.20
C ASP A 438 24.08 -1.82 38.82
N ASN A 439 22.79 -2.15 38.65
CA ASN A 439 21.69 -1.48 39.34
C ASN A 439 21.66 -1.84 40.83
N VAL A 440 21.78 -3.13 41.16
CA VAL A 440 21.81 -3.62 42.56
C VAL A 440 23.00 -3.04 43.33
N SER A 441 24.15 -2.85 42.67
CA SER A 441 25.34 -2.24 43.26
C SER A 441 25.30 -0.70 43.30
N GLY A 442 24.21 -0.07 42.85
CA GLY A 442 24.01 1.37 42.90
C GLY A 442 24.85 2.19 41.91
N LYS A 443 25.51 1.53 40.95
CA LYS A 443 26.28 2.21 39.88
C LYS A 443 25.39 2.82 38.80
N VAL A 444 24.17 2.30 38.69
CA VAL A 444 23.13 2.75 37.77
C VAL A 444 21.93 3.18 38.60
N THR A 445 21.33 4.32 38.26
CA THR A 445 20.08 4.76 38.89
C THR A 445 18.89 4.00 38.31
N ASP A 446 17.80 3.84 39.08
CA ASP A 446 16.58 3.14 38.64
C ASP A 446 15.99 3.66 37.30
N GLU A 447 16.10 4.96 37.03
CA GLU A 447 15.61 5.56 35.78
C GLU A 447 16.41 5.09 34.56
N TRP A 448 17.74 5.06 34.67
CA TRP A 448 18.64 4.54 33.65
C TRP A 448 18.51 3.03 33.47
N PHE A 449 18.27 2.27 34.55
CA PHE A 449 17.98 0.85 34.49
C PHE A 449 16.69 0.57 33.70
N MET A 450 15.60 1.30 33.96
CA MET A 450 14.33 1.14 33.24
C MET A 450 14.48 1.43 31.73
N GLN A 451 15.25 2.45 31.36
CA GLN A 451 15.46 2.80 29.94
C GLN A 451 16.30 1.75 29.20
N LEU A 452 17.40 1.29 29.80
CA LEU A 452 18.31 0.33 29.18
C LEU A 452 17.71 -1.08 29.15
N SER A 453 17.03 -1.51 30.21
CA SER A 453 16.31 -2.80 30.25
C SER A 453 15.24 -2.87 29.16
N HIS A 454 14.44 -1.80 29.00
CA HIS A 454 13.44 -1.72 27.92
C HIS A 454 14.08 -1.82 26.53
N LYS A 455 15.21 -1.13 26.30
CA LYS A 455 15.94 -1.19 25.02
C LYS A 455 16.43 -2.61 24.71
N TYR A 456 17.01 -3.30 25.70
CA TYR A 456 17.48 -4.67 25.52
C TYR A 456 16.33 -5.67 25.36
N ASP A 457 15.21 -5.47 26.02
CA ASP A 457 14.02 -6.32 25.85
C ASP A 457 13.42 -6.20 24.44
N VAL A 458 13.35 -4.98 23.89
CA VAL A 458 12.91 -4.75 22.50
C VAL A 458 13.88 -5.41 21.52
N GLU A 459 15.18 -5.18 21.65
CA GLU A 459 16.21 -5.77 20.78
C GLU A 459 16.15 -7.31 20.83
N ARG A 460 15.96 -7.89 22.01
CA ARG A 460 15.83 -9.34 22.21
C ARG A 460 14.55 -9.91 21.59
N MET A 461 13.43 -9.19 21.65
CA MET A 461 12.20 -9.60 20.96
C MET A 461 12.38 -9.61 19.43
N GLU A 462 13.01 -8.57 18.87
CA GLU A 462 13.30 -8.47 17.44
C GLU A 462 14.26 -9.59 16.98
N LEU A 463 15.32 -9.84 17.74
CA LEU A 463 16.27 -10.92 17.44
C LEU A 463 15.62 -12.30 17.54
N LYS A 464 14.76 -12.56 18.53
CA LYS A 464 14.01 -13.82 18.63
C LYS A 464 13.08 -14.04 17.44
N ALA A 465 12.38 -13.00 17.00
CA ALA A 465 11.53 -13.07 15.81
C ALA A 465 12.36 -13.36 14.56
N LYS A 466 13.48 -12.65 14.36
CA LYS A 466 14.40 -12.87 13.24
C LYS A 466 15.01 -14.28 13.24
N ILE A 467 15.38 -14.82 14.41
CA ILE A 467 15.88 -16.19 14.57
C ILE A 467 14.81 -17.22 14.17
N ALA A 468 13.55 -17.00 14.56
CA ALA A 468 12.46 -17.91 14.20
C ALA A 468 12.22 -17.93 12.68
N GLU A 469 12.18 -16.76 12.04
CA GLU A 469 12.02 -16.60 10.58
C GLU A 469 13.18 -17.24 9.79
N LEU A 470 14.42 -16.99 10.21
CA LEU A 470 15.59 -17.61 9.58
C LEU A 470 15.62 -19.14 9.74
N ARG A 471 15.19 -19.67 10.89
CA ARG A 471 15.08 -21.13 11.10
C ARG A 471 14.00 -21.75 10.22
N GLU A 472 12.86 -21.08 10.07
CA GLU A 472 11.79 -21.53 9.18
C GLU A 472 12.27 -21.53 7.71
N THR A 473 12.98 -20.48 7.31
CA THR A 473 13.58 -20.36 5.97
C THR A 473 14.57 -21.49 5.70
N LEU A 474 15.46 -21.79 6.65
CA LEU A 474 16.40 -22.92 6.54
C LEU A 474 15.71 -24.29 6.54
N SER A 475 14.62 -24.46 7.29
CA SER A 475 13.80 -25.66 7.26
C SER A 475 13.14 -25.85 5.89
N ASN A 476 12.61 -24.77 5.30
CA ASN A 476 12.03 -24.78 3.95
C ASN A 476 13.09 -25.12 2.89
N ILE A 477 14.29 -24.55 2.99
CA ILE A 477 15.43 -24.89 2.11
C ILE A 477 15.87 -26.35 2.30
N GLY A 478 15.87 -26.88 3.53
CA GLY A 478 16.16 -28.29 3.81
C GLY A 478 15.13 -29.23 3.18
N SER A 479 13.85 -28.88 3.22
CA SER A 479 12.77 -29.63 2.57
C SER A 479 12.89 -29.68 1.04
N MET A 480 13.51 -28.66 0.42
CA MET A 480 13.79 -28.61 -1.03
C MET A 480 14.92 -29.56 -1.48
N ARG A 481 15.75 -30.11 -0.59
CA ARG A 481 16.74 -31.14 -0.95
C ARG A 481 16.11 -32.53 -1.05
N LEU A 482 15.16 -32.84 -0.16
CA LEU A 482 14.39 -34.10 -0.13
C LEU A 482 13.44 -34.26 -1.33
N SER A 483 13.15 -33.18 -2.05
CA SER A 483 12.17 -33.16 -3.15
C SER A 483 12.74 -33.48 -4.53
N LYS A 484 14.06 -33.69 -4.67
CA LYS A 484 14.66 -34.16 -5.93
C LYS A 484 14.26 -35.59 -6.26
N ASP A 485 14.33 -36.47 -5.27
CA ASP A 485 13.89 -37.85 -5.39
C ASP A 485 12.38 -37.91 -5.66
N GLN A 486 11.60 -37.00 -5.05
CA GLN A 486 10.18 -36.86 -5.34
C GLN A 486 9.90 -36.42 -6.79
N PHE A 487 10.70 -35.50 -7.35
CA PHE A 487 10.56 -35.07 -8.75
C PHE A 487 10.86 -36.23 -9.72
N VAL A 488 11.96 -36.96 -9.52
CA VAL A 488 12.30 -38.13 -10.34
C VAL A 488 11.22 -39.22 -10.21
N CYS A 489 10.74 -39.49 -9.00
CA CYS A 489 9.63 -40.42 -8.78
C CYS A 489 8.34 -39.96 -9.48
N ALA A 490 8.01 -38.67 -9.45
CA ALA A 490 6.83 -38.14 -10.13
C ALA A 490 6.94 -38.23 -11.66
N VAL A 491 8.12 -38.00 -12.23
CA VAL A 491 8.38 -38.21 -13.67
C VAL A 491 8.27 -39.68 -14.04
N ARG A 492 8.80 -40.61 -13.22
CA ARG A 492 8.64 -42.06 -13.41
C ARG A 492 7.18 -42.50 -13.33
N LYS A 493 6.39 -41.98 -12.38
CA LYS A 493 4.93 -42.23 -12.30
C LYS A 493 4.19 -41.79 -13.58
N PHE A 494 4.63 -40.72 -14.24
CA PHE A 494 4.05 -40.31 -15.52
C PHE A 494 4.35 -41.32 -16.65
N MET A 495 5.54 -41.95 -16.65
CA MET A 495 5.89 -42.99 -17.63
C MET A 495 4.89 -44.16 -17.61
N GLU A 496 4.38 -44.51 -16.43
CA GLU A 496 3.44 -45.62 -16.25
C GLU A 496 2.00 -45.24 -16.66
N MET A 497 1.52 -44.05 -16.27
CA MET A 497 0.11 -43.69 -16.40
C MET A 497 -0.35 -43.26 -17.80
N LYS A 498 0.56 -42.82 -18.69
CA LYS A 498 0.29 -42.36 -20.08
C LYS A 498 -0.80 -41.28 -20.26
N ARG A 499 -1.41 -40.77 -19.18
CA ARG A 499 -2.46 -39.74 -19.12
C ARG A 499 -2.12 -38.71 -18.05
N LEU A 500 -2.47 -37.45 -18.31
CA LEU A 500 -2.34 -36.35 -17.36
C LEU A 500 -3.44 -36.43 -16.30
N THR A 501 -3.06 -36.27 -15.03
CA THR A 501 -4.01 -36.17 -13.91
C THR A 501 -3.69 -34.93 -13.08
N ALA A 502 -4.71 -34.33 -12.47
CA ALA A 502 -4.53 -33.14 -11.64
C ALA A 502 -3.59 -33.33 -10.45
N PRO A 503 -3.57 -34.48 -9.73
CA PRO A 503 -2.58 -34.73 -8.69
C PRO A 503 -1.15 -34.74 -9.23
N LEU A 504 -0.92 -35.41 -10.37
CA LEU A 504 0.41 -35.50 -10.99
C LEU A 504 0.93 -34.14 -11.44
N LEU A 505 0.07 -33.31 -12.05
CA LEU A 505 0.43 -31.95 -12.44
C LEU A 505 0.82 -31.10 -11.22
N ARG A 506 0.12 -31.26 -10.10
CA ARG A 506 0.44 -30.55 -8.85
C ARG A 506 1.73 -31.05 -8.19
N GLU A 507 2.13 -32.30 -8.40
CA GLU A 507 3.41 -32.83 -7.93
C GLU A 507 4.58 -32.33 -8.80
N LEU A 508 4.38 -32.21 -10.12
CA LEU A 508 5.46 -31.89 -11.07
C LEU A 508 5.64 -30.40 -11.34
N ILE A 509 4.53 -29.65 -11.47
CA ILE A 509 4.53 -28.27 -11.97
C ILE A 509 4.25 -27.31 -10.82
N ASP A 510 5.08 -26.28 -10.73
CA ASP A 510 4.88 -25.18 -9.78
C ASP A 510 3.89 -24.18 -10.38
N HIS A 511 4.25 -23.63 -11.54
CA HIS A 511 3.40 -22.75 -12.33
C HIS A 511 3.77 -22.80 -13.82
N ILE A 512 2.88 -22.29 -14.67
CA ILE A 512 3.05 -22.18 -16.11
C ILE A 512 2.76 -20.75 -16.51
N ASP A 513 3.75 -20.10 -17.10
CA ASP A 513 3.63 -18.74 -17.62
C ASP A 513 3.14 -18.77 -19.07
N VAL A 514 2.06 -18.05 -19.30
CA VAL A 514 1.43 -17.87 -20.61
C VAL A 514 1.69 -16.45 -21.08
N TYR A 515 2.37 -16.33 -22.21
CA TYR A 515 2.67 -15.05 -22.87
C TYR A 515 1.54 -14.65 -23.83
N GLU A 516 1.65 -13.43 -24.33
CA GLU A 516 0.80 -12.93 -25.39
C GLU A 516 0.89 -13.79 -26.67
N THR A 517 -0.23 -13.86 -27.38
CA THR A 517 -0.30 -14.38 -28.74
C THR A 517 0.41 -13.48 -29.73
N GLU A 518 1.37 -14.02 -30.46
CA GLU A 518 2.02 -13.34 -31.57
C GLU A 518 1.50 -13.87 -32.92
N GLY A 519 1.48 -13.02 -33.94
CA GLY A 519 1.04 -13.36 -35.31
C GLY A 519 -0.46 -13.22 -35.59
N THR A 520 -0.84 -13.35 -36.87
CA THR A 520 -2.22 -13.22 -37.35
C THR A 520 -2.64 -14.45 -38.16
N GLY A 521 -3.92 -14.84 -38.06
CA GLY A 521 -4.48 -15.94 -38.85
C GLY A 521 -3.88 -17.31 -38.54
N LYS A 522 -3.23 -17.93 -39.54
CA LYS A 522 -2.68 -19.30 -39.48
C LYS A 522 -1.30 -19.37 -38.79
N ASP A 523 -0.59 -18.25 -38.70
CA ASP A 523 0.77 -18.18 -38.14
C ASP A 523 0.77 -17.75 -36.67
N ARG A 524 -0.32 -18.05 -35.96
CA ARG A 524 -0.49 -17.61 -34.57
C ARG A 524 0.30 -18.49 -33.61
N THR A 525 1.30 -17.91 -32.96
CA THR A 525 2.18 -18.60 -32.01
C THR A 525 1.83 -18.21 -30.58
N HIS A 526 1.99 -19.17 -29.66
CA HIS A 526 1.77 -18.99 -28.22
C HIS A 526 3.06 -19.40 -27.52
N ARG A 527 3.73 -18.48 -26.83
CA ARG A 527 4.88 -18.82 -25.99
C ARG A 527 4.39 -19.24 -24.60
N ILE A 528 4.88 -20.38 -24.13
CA ILE A 528 4.53 -20.96 -22.84
C ILE A 528 5.82 -21.37 -22.16
N VAL A 529 5.96 -21.07 -20.87
CA VAL A 529 7.11 -21.47 -20.05
C VAL A 529 6.60 -22.29 -18.87
N ILE A 530 7.08 -23.52 -18.73
CA ILE A 530 6.68 -24.43 -17.65
C ILE A 530 7.77 -24.38 -16.57
N HIS A 531 7.36 -24.02 -15.36
CA HIS A 531 8.21 -24.05 -14.17
C HIS A 531 7.90 -25.31 -13.37
N TYR A 532 8.87 -26.22 -13.32
CA TYR A 532 8.77 -27.44 -12.54
C TYR A 532 9.03 -27.18 -11.07
N ARG A 533 8.31 -27.87 -10.19
CA ARG A 533 8.60 -27.82 -8.75
C ARG A 533 10.03 -28.30 -8.53
N PHE A 534 10.75 -27.59 -7.66
CA PHE A 534 12.11 -27.93 -7.20
C PHE A 534 13.24 -27.76 -8.23
N VAL A 535 12.92 -27.56 -9.51
CA VAL A 535 13.92 -27.40 -10.59
C VAL A 535 13.78 -26.05 -11.32
N GLY A 536 12.58 -25.45 -11.28
CA GLY A 536 12.27 -24.25 -12.06
C GLY A 536 12.19 -24.57 -13.55
N TYR A 537 12.78 -23.72 -14.39
CA TYR A 537 12.78 -23.91 -15.84
C TYR A 537 13.93 -24.84 -16.29
N ILE A 538 13.59 -25.95 -16.95
CA ILE A 538 14.53 -26.90 -17.53
C ILE A 538 14.66 -26.59 -19.02
N LYS A 539 15.89 -26.33 -19.51
CA LYS A 539 16.17 -26.28 -20.94
C LYS A 539 16.76 -27.63 -21.35
N ILE A 540 16.02 -28.39 -22.16
CA ILE A 540 16.50 -29.66 -22.74
C ILE A 540 17.31 -29.32 -24.00
N PRO A 541 18.54 -29.84 -24.18
CA PRO A 541 19.30 -29.64 -25.40
C PRO A 541 18.57 -30.17 -26.65
N ASP A 542 18.56 -29.39 -27.74
CA ASP A 542 17.87 -29.77 -28.99
C ASP A 542 18.48 -31.00 -29.68
N SER A 543 19.72 -31.36 -29.34
CA SER A 543 20.45 -32.50 -29.91
C SER A 543 19.77 -33.86 -29.68
N VAL A 544 18.79 -33.95 -28.78
CA VAL A 544 18.08 -35.20 -28.45
C VAL A 544 16.83 -35.41 -29.33
N PHE A 545 16.29 -34.38 -29.99
CA PHE A 545 15.03 -34.52 -30.75
C PHE A 545 15.03 -33.70 -32.05
N SER A 546 14.80 -34.36 -33.18
CA SER A 546 14.95 -33.77 -34.53
C SER A 546 13.65 -33.33 -35.22
N ARG A 547 12.49 -33.29 -34.54
CA ARG A 547 11.21 -32.97 -35.20
C ARG A 547 10.28 -32.09 -34.36
N ASN A 548 9.85 -30.97 -34.95
CA ASN A 548 8.68 -30.21 -34.49
C ASN A 548 7.45 -31.12 -34.51
N TYR A 549 6.65 -31.09 -33.43
CA TYR A 549 5.48 -31.94 -33.31
C TYR A 549 4.23 -31.17 -33.75
N LYS A 550 3.51 -31.69 -34.76
CA LYS A 550 2.21 -31.17 -35.23
C LYS A 550 1.09 -32.11 -34.84
N THR A 551 0.05 -31.58 -34.20
CA THR A 551 -1.16 -32.34 -33.84
C THR A 551 -2.44 -31.54 -34.04
N ASP A 552 -3.43 -32.14 -34.68
CA ASP A 552 -4.74 -31.54 -34.83
C ASP A 552 -5.52 -31.62 -33.51
N THR A 553 -5.88 -30.47 -32.96
CA THR A 553 -6.77 -30.38 -31.78
C THR A 553 -8.24 -30.52 -32.17
N ARG A 554 -8.59 -30.13 -33.40
CA ARG A 554 -9.91 -30.28 -34.03
C ARG A 554 -9.78 -30.07 -35.54
N GLN A 555 -10.88 -30.30 -36.27
CA GLN A 555 -10.98 -30.03 -37.71
C GLN A 555 -10.51 -28.59 -38.04
N GLY A 556 -9.37 -28.48 -38.72
CA GLY A 556 -8.78 -27.21 -39.16
C GLY A 556 -7.92 -26.44 -38.15
N VAL A 557 -7.56 -26.99 -36.98
CA VAL A 557 -6.64 -26.34 -36.02
C VAL A 557 -5.54 -27.30 -35.56
N ALA A 558 -4.35 -27.11 -36.12
CA ALA A 558 -3.13 -27.80 -35.72
C ALA A 558 -2.39 -26.99 -34.64
N VAL A 559 -1.84 -27.68 -33.64
CA VAL A 559 -0.85 -27.14 -32.71
C VAL A 559 0.50 -27.64 -33.16
N GLU A 560 1.41 -26.73 -33.51
CA GLU A 560 2.83 -27.01 -33.72
C GLU A 560 3.59 -26.64 -32.45
N TYR A 561 4.30 -27.60 -31.88
CA TYR A 561 5.15 -27.40 -30.72
C TYR A 561 6.61 -27.35 -31.16
N ILE A 562 7.27 -26.22 -30.83
CA ILE A 562 8.65 -25.88 -31.21
C ILE A 562 9.42 -25.64 -29.90
N SER A 563 10.49 -26.38 -29.62
CA SER A 563 11.41 -26.00 -28.53
C SER A 563 12.29 -24.83 -28.93
N ALA A 564 12.66 -24.01 -27.95
CA ALA A 564 13.58 -22.89 -28.06
C ALA A 564 14.90 -23.14 -27.31
#